data_AF-A0A1W1E7A5-F1
#
_entry.id   AF-A0A1W1E7A5-F1
#
_cell.length_a   1.000
_cell.length_b   1.000
_cell.length_c   1.000
_cell.angle_alpha   90.00
_cell.angle_beta   90.00
_cell.angle_gamma   90.00
#
_symmetry.space_group_name_H-M   'P 1'
#
loop_
_entity.id
_entity.type
_entity.pdbx_description
1 polymer ?
#
loop_
_entity_poly.entity_id
_entity_poly.type
_entity_poly.pdbx_seq_one_letter_code
_entity_poly.pdbx_strand_id
1 'polypeptide(L)'
;MSVIRQSVLIVLVTIGLQAAILDDLVEKVSHYTTHPSHKHYHRHHRHHKHHIHTVSKEQQWQYALKFLGYYHDKIDGDLLTQASYNAIEKFQRSHQEFATGFLENCYKPYLSDIYKEIALQQDILYEGNNKEYLIRKKQAALYVLGYYHGKIDGKFGAQSKVAWEDALEMFSDAQTIFEKAQRDVEERLQKMKAKTYFALHYKEEEAKSDEIAL
;
A
#
# COMPACT_ATOMS: atom_id res chain seq x y z
N MET A 1 -26.27 -41.51 27.66
CA MET A 1 -25.71 -40.42 28.50
C MET A 1 -24.29 -40.14 28.03
N SER A 2 -23.88 -38.87 27.96
CA SER A 2 -22.49 -38.40 27.73
C SER A 2 -22.06 -37.98 26.32
N VAL A 3 -22.85 -37.18 25.59
CA VAL A 3 -22.28 -36.30 24.53
C VAL A 3 -22.93 -34.91 24.44
N ILE A 4 -24.15 -34.71 24.95
CA ILE A 4 -24.88 -33.44 24.82
C ILE A 4 -24.49 -32.38 25.88
N ARG A 5 -23.65 -32.71 26.86
CA ARG A 5 -23.26 -31.77 27.95
C ARG A 5 -21.96 -30.99 27.70
N GLN A 6 -21.20 -31.28 26.65
CA GLN A 6 -19.98 -30.51 26.34
C GLN A 6 -20.20 -29.35 25.34
N SER A 7 -21.30 -29.35 24.58
CA SER A 7 -21.54 -28.33 23.55
C SER A 7 -22.23 -27.06 24.06
N VAL A 8 -22.82 -27.07 25.26
CA VAL A 8 -23.53 -25.90 25.83
C VAL A 8 -22.59 -25.00 26.65
N LEU A 9 -21.45 -25.54 27.11
CA LEU A 9 -20.50 -24.79 27.94
C LEU A 9 -19.51 -23.94 27.12
N ILE A 10 -19.32 -24.22 25.83
CA ILE A 10 -18.45 -23.42 24.95
C ILE A 10 -19.22 -22.22 24.35
N VAL A 11 -20.54 -22.32 24.20
CA VAL A 11 -21.38 -21.22 23.67
C VAL A 11 -21.66 -20.14 24.72
N LEU A 12 -21.52 -20.43 26.02
CA LEU A 12 -21.72 -19.44 27.10
C LEU A 12 -20.44 -18.70 27.53
N VAL A 13 -19.25 -19.17 27.13
CA VAL A 13 -17.98 -18.47 27.44
C VAL A 13 -17.62 -17.43 26.36
N THR A 14 -18.17 -17.53 25.15
CA THR A 14 -17.93 -16.54 24.08
C THR A 14 -18.88 -15.34 24.13
N ILE A 15 -20.06 -15.46 24.75
CA ILE A 15 -21.00 -14.33 24.92
C ILE A 15 -20.56 -13.39 26.07
N GLY A 16 -19.77 -13.90 27.03
CA GLY A 16 -19.27 -13.11 28.16
C GLY A 16 -18.09 -12.18 27.85
N LEU A 17 -17.41 -12.33 26.70
CA LEU A 17 -16.28 -11.46 26.33
C LEU A 17 -16.65 -10.33 25.36
N GLN A 18 -17.88 -10.31 24.82
CA GLN A 18 -18.30 -9.33 23.82
C GLN A 18 -19.09 -8.14 24.40
N ALA A 19 -19.47 -8.17 25.67
CA ALA A 19 -20.18 -7.07 26.33
C ALA A 19 -19.28 -6.05 27.05
N ALA A 20 -17.98 -6.34 27.22
CA ALA A 20 -17.05 -5.46 27.95
C ALA A 20 -16.24 -4.49 27.06
N ILE A 21 -16.48 -4.49 25.74
CA ILE A 21 -15.74 -3.63 24.78
C ILE A 21 -16.63 -2.52 24.20
N LEU A 22 -17.92 -2.48 24.55
CA LEU A 22 -18.85 -1.47 24.04
C LEU A 22 -19.30 -0.39 25.06
N ASP A 23 -18.95 -0.51 26.34
CA ASP A 23 -19.24 0.54 27.34
C ASP A 23 -18.08 1.54 27.55
N ASP A 24 -16.84 1.23 27.15
CA ASP A 24 -15.68 2.13 27.34
C ASP A 24 -15.53 3.20 26.21
N LEU A 25 -16.42 3.20 25.21
CA LEU A 25 -16.38 4.14 24.08
C LEU A 25 -17.45 5.23 24.12
N VAL A 26 -18.36 5.22 25.12
CA VAL A 26 -19.40 6.24 25.29
C VAL A 26 -19.12 7.20 26.47
N GLU A 27 -18.17 6.89 27.37
CA GLU A 27 -17.88 7.72 28.56
C GLU A 27 -16.68 8.70 28.41
N LYS A 28 -16.14 8.90 27.19
CA LYS A 28 -15.00 9.81 26.95
C LYS A 28 -15.28 10.99 26.02
N VAL A 29 -16.54 11.43 25.95
CA VAL A 29 -16.95 12.66 25.25
C VAL A 29 -17.48 13.75 26.21
N SER A 30 -17.40 13.54 27.53
CA SER A 30 -17.72 14.56 28.54
C SER A 30 -16.43 15.16 29.13
N HIS A 31 -16.39 16.49 29.26
CA HIS A 31 -15.37 17.32 29.91
C HIS A 31 -14.27 17.92 29.02
N TYR A 32 -14.66 18.94 28.25
CA TYR A 32 -13.79 20.08 27.99
C TYR A 32 -14.21 21.26 28.88
N THR A 33 -13.25 22.11 29.23
CA THR A 33 -13.21 23.23 30.21
C THR A 33 -12.77 22.77 31.60
N THR A 34 -11.70 23.28 32.23
CA THR A 34 -11.08 24.63 32.25
C THR A 34 -9.56 24.55 32.52
N HIS A 35 -8.81 25.56 32.05
CA HIS A 35 -7.38 25.76 32.34
C HIS A 35 -7.12 26.26 33.76
N PRO A 36 -5.92 25.96 34.31
CA PRO A 36 -5.12 27.02 34.92
C PRO A 36 -3.67 27.07 34.40
N SER A 37 -3.22 28.31 34.26
CA SER A 37 -1.87 28.77 33.91
C SER A 37 -0.78 28.21 34.83
N HIS A 38 0.26 27.61 34.24
CA HIS A 38 1.59 27.54 34.84
C HIS A 38 2.67 27.98 33.84
N LYS A 39 3.41 29.03 34.21
CA LYS A 39 4.68 29.42 33.59
C LYS A 39 5.76 28.45 34.06
N HIS A 40 6.58 27.91 33.15
CA HIS A 40 8.04 28.12 33.15
C HIS A 40 8.84 27.25 32.14
N TYR A 41 9.87 27.89 31.60
CA TYR A 41 11.04 27.44 30.83
C TYR A 41 10.86 26.97 29.39
N HIS A 42 11.22 27.86 28.46
CA HIS A 42 11.57 27.54 27.08
C HIS A 42 12.84 26.67 27.05
N ARG A 43 12.65 25.35 27.04
CA ARG A 43 13.65 24.43 26.53
C ARG A 43 13.46 24.37 25.03
N HIS A 44 14.39 24.93 24.26
CA HIS A 44 14.44 24.73 22.81
C HIS A 44 14.69 23.26 22.53
N HIS A 45 13.62 22.46 22.47
CA HIS A 45 13.64 21.20 21.79
C HIS A 45 13.91 21.53 20.32
N ARG A 46 15.15 21.31 19.89
CA ARG A 46 15.43 21.09 18.48
C ARG A 46 14.47 19.99 18.05
N HIS A 47 13.46 20.39 17.29
CA HIS A 47 12.68 19.45 16.52
C HIS A 47 13.67 18.79 15.56
N HIS A 48 14.23 17.66 15.97
CA HIS A 48 14.62 16.66 15.02
C HIS A 48 13.32 16.33 14.29
N LYS A 49 13.14 16.97 13.13
CA LYS A 49 12.20 16.50 12.12
C LYS A 49 12.53 15.02 12.00
N HIS A 50 11.66 14.16 12.50
CA HIS A 50 11.69 12.77 12.13
C HIS A 50 11.54 12.80 10.61
N HIS A 51 12.65 12.63 9.90
CA HIS A 51 12.62 12.36 8.49
C HIS A 51 11.92 11.01 8.42
N ILE A 52 10.61 11.04 8.18
CA ILE A 52 9.89 9.85 7.76
C ILE A 52 10.69 9.37 6.56
N HIS A 53 11.34 8.22 6.69
CA HIS A 53 12.14 7.64 5.62
C HIS A 53 11.15 7.18 4.56
N THR A 54 10.72 8.11 3.71
CA THR A 54 9.94 7.80 2.52
C THR A 54 10.87 7.05 1.58
N VAL A 55 10.43 5.88 1.10
CA VAL A 55 11.17 5.07 0.14
C VAL A 55 11.53 5.94 -1.08
N SER A 56 12.83 6.05 -1.39
CA SER A 56 13.33 6.89 -2.49
C SER A 56 12.86 6.34 -3.84
N LYS A 57 12.90 7.14 -4.91
CA LYS A 57 12.50 6.68 -6.24
C LYS A 57 13.35 5.52 -6.74
N GLU A 58 14.64 5.57 -6.44
CA GLU A 58 15.61 4.54 -6.77
C GLU A 58 15.30 3.25 -6.03
N GLN A 59 14.94 3.33 -4.74
CA GLN A 59 14.47 2.16 -3.99
C GLN A 59 13.17 1.59 -4.56
N GLN A 60 12.23 2.45 -5.00
CA GLN A 60 11.00 2.00 -5.67
C GLN A 60 11.31 1.19 -6.92
N TRP A 61 12.24 1.68 -7.75
CA TRP A 61 12.64 0.96 -8.96
C TRP A 61 13.37 -0.35 -8.66
N GLN A 62 14.24 -0.39 -7.65
CA GLN A 62 14.86 -1.64 -7.21
C GLN A 62 13.81 -2.67 -6.70
N TYR A 63 12.78 -2.22 -5.96
CA TYR A 63 11.67 -3.10 -5.55
C TYR A 63 10.94 -3.68 -6.76
N ALA A 64 10.63 -2.85 -7.75
CA ALA A 64 9.98 -3.29 -8.98
C ALA A 64 10.86 -4.27 -9.78
N LEU A 65 12.15 -3.97 -9.96
CA LEU A 65 13.10 -4.87 -10.62
C LEU A 65 13.25 -6.20 -9.88
N LYS A 66 13.17 -6.19 -8.55
CA LYS A 66 13.19 -7.41 -7.72
C LYS A 66 11.92 -8.22 -7.88
N PHE A 67 10.75 -7.58 -7.87
CA PHE A 67 9.47 -8.22 -8.15
C PHE A 67 9.41 -8.86 -9.55
N LEU A 68 10.01 -8.20 -10.54
CA LEU A 68 10.13 -8.72 -11.91
C LEU A 68 11.19 -9.83 -12.05
N GLY A 69 12.01 -10.08 -11.02
CA GLY A 69 13.04 -11.12 -11.02
C GLY A 69 14.38 -10.71 -11.63
N TYR A 70 14.65 -9.42 -11.82
CA TYR A 70 15.93 -8.93 -12.37
C TYR A 70 16.94 -8.54 -11.29
N TYR A 71 16.47 -8.04 -10.14
CA TYR A 71 17.33 -7.57 -9.03
C TYR A 71 17.21 -8.48 -7.80
N HIS A 72 18.34 -8.90 -7.23
CA HIS A 72 18.35 -9.90 -6.15
C HIS A 72 18.98 -9.38 -4.86
N ASP A 73 19.73 -8.30 -4.94
CA ASP A 73 20.46 -7.72 -3.81
C ASP A 73 19.57 -6.91 -2.87
N LYS A 74 20.22 -6.25 -1.91
CA LYS A 74 19.57 -5.37 -0.94
C LYS A 74 19.00 -4.14 -1.66
N ILE A 75 17.81 -3.73 -1.24
CA ILE A 75 17.22 -2.46 -1.66
C ILE A 75 17.86 -1.35 -0.83
N ASP A 76 18.65 -0.50 -1.48
CA ASP A 76 19.39 0.60 -0.86
C ASP A 76 19.22 1.94 -1.60
N GLY A 77 18.74 1.91 -2.84
CA GLY A 77 18.56 3.07 -3.70
C GLY A 77 19.81 3.45 -4.51
N ASP A 78 20.90 2.67 -4.43
CA ASP A 78 22.09 2.94 -5.22
C ASP A 78 22.02 2.23 -6.57
N LEU A 79 21.77 3.01 -7.63
CA LEU A 79 21.69 2.51 -9.00
C LEU A 79 23.07 2.41 -9.68
N LEU A 80 24.13 2.90 -9.06
CA LEU A 80 25.48 2.90 -9.63
C LEU A 80 26.28 1.63 -9.27
N THR A 81 25.68 0.72 -8.52
CA THR A 81 26.29 -0.57 -8.21
C THR A 81 26.26 -1.51 -9.42
N GLN A 82 27.22 -2.43 -9.49
CA GLN A 82 27.25 -3.47 -10.54
C GLN A 82 25.97 -4.32 -10.52
N ALA A 83 25.41 -4.57 -9.33
CA ALA A 83 24.16 -5.28 -9.15
C ALA A 83 22.98 -4.57 -9.83
N SER A 84 22.83 -3.26 -9.57
CA SER A 84 21.79 -2.43 -10.19
C SER A 84 21.98 -2.35 -11.70
N TYR A 85 23.21 -2.12 -12.17
CA TYR A 85 23.54 -2.11 -13.59
C TYR A 85 23.14 -3.40 -14.30
N ASN A 86 23.55 -4.56 -13.76
CA ASN A 86 23.23 -5.87 -14.34
C ASN A 86 21.72 -6.16 -14.35
N ALA A 87 20.99 -5.72 -13.33
CA ALA A 87 19.54 -5.89 -13.27
C ALA A 87 18.83 -5.02 -14.32
N ILE A 88 19.24 -3.76 -14.45
CA ILE A 88 18.70 -2.83 -15.45
C ILE A 88 19.01 -3.34 -16.86
N GLU A 89 20.23 -3.79 -17.12
CA GLU A 89 20.63 -4.32 -18.43
C GLU A 89 19.76 -5.53 -18.81
N LYS A 90 19.58 -6.50 -17.90
CA LYS A 90 18.71 -7.66 -18.14
C LYS A 90 17.27 -7.26 -18.41
N PHE A 91 16.75 -6.32 -17.63
CA PHE A 91 15.41 -5.78 -17.80
C PHE A 91 15.25 -5.06 -19.15
N GLN A 92 16.24 -4.29 -19.59
CA GLN A 92 16.21 -3.63 -20.90
C GLN A 92 16.24 -4.65 -22.05
N ARG A 93 17.16 -5.62 -22.00
CA ARG A 93 17.23 -6.72 -22.99
C ARG A 93 15.91 -7.49 -23.09
N SER A 94 15.15 -7.59 -22.01
CA SER A 94 13.84 -8.23 -22.07
C SER A 94 12.78 -7.38 -22.76
N HIS A 95 12.93 -6.06 -22.89
CA HIS A 95 11.92 -5.14 -23.43
C HIS A 95 12.31 -4.48 -24.78
N GLN A 96 13.60 -4.36 -25.08
CA GLN A 96 14.18 -3.75 -26.28
C GLN A 96 15.38 -4.56 -26.79
N GLU A 97 15.84 -4.26 -28.01
CA GLU A 97 17.04 -4.90 -28.59
C GLU A 97 18.34 -4.32 -28.03
N PHE A 98 18.33 -3.06 -27.58
CA PHE A 98 19.50 -2.39 -27.00
C PHE A 98 19.36 -2.24 -25.48
N ALA A 99 20.47 -2.44 -24.76
CA ALA A 99 20.53 -2.30 -23.32
C ALA A 99 21.78 -1.51 -22.92
N THR A 100 21.57 -0.37 -22.27
CA THR A 100 22.62 0.53 -21.79
C THR A 100 23.11 0.16 -20.39
N GLY A 101 22.29 -0.56 -19.63
CA GLY A 101 22.46 -0.80 -18.18
C GLY A 101 22.17 0.42 -17.31
N PHE A 102 21.79 1.56 -17.91
CA PHE A 102 21.35 2.77 -17.21
C PHE A 102 19.84 2.90 -17.27
N LEU A 103 19.20 3.31 -16.17
CA LEU A 103 17.74 3.40 -16.12
C LEU A 103 17.22 4.63 -16.88
N GLU A 104 16.84 4.43 -18.13
CA GLU A 104 16.25 5.44 -19.01
C GLU A 104 14.87 5.90 -18.55
N ASN A 105 14.48 7.12 -18.95
CA ASN A 105 13.25 7.75 -18.48
C ASN A 105 11.97 7.01 -18.89
N CYS A 106 11.96 6.34 -20.05
CA CYS A 106 10.81 5.57 -20.54
C CYS A 106 10.41 4.41 -19.61
N TYR A 107 11.35 3.86 -18.83
CA TYR A 107 11.06 2.75 -17.91
C TYR A 107 10.59 3.20 -16.52
N LYS A 108 10.93 4.44 -16.12
CA LYS A 108 10.67 4.93 -14.76
C LYS A 108 9.19 4.97 -14.39
N PRO A 109 8.24 5.36 -15.27
CA PRO A 109 6.81 5.33 -14.95
C PRO A 109 6.34 3.90 -14.64
N TYR A 110 6.66 2.94 -15.51
CA TYR A 110 6.28 1.53 -15.35
C TYR A 110 6.83 0.92 -14.05
N LEU A 111 8.12 1.11 -13.74
CA LEU A 111 8.69 0.64 -12.48
C LEU A 111 8.07 1.33 -11.26
N SER A 112 7.74 2.62 -11.37
CA SER A 112 7.06 3.35 -10.30
C SER A 112 5.65 2.83 -10.06
N ASP A 113 4.93 2.44 -11.11
CA ASP A 113 3.56 1.91 -11.01
C ASP A 113 3.55 0.49 -10.44
N ILE A 114 4.50 -0.37 -10.84
CA ILE A 114 4.70 -1.67 -10.17
C ILE A 114 4.92 -1.48 -8.67
N TYR A 115 5.79 -0.55 -8.28
CA TYR A 115 6.03 -0.28 -6.86
C TYR A 115 4.76 0.17 -6.14
N LYS A 116 3.91 1.02 -6.74
CA LYS A 116 2.64 1.43 -6.14
C LYS A 116 1.75 0.23 -5.88
N GLU A 117 1.61 -0.69 -6.85
CA GLU A 117 0.81 -1.90 -6.69
C GLU A 117 1.39 -2.83 -5.61
N ILE A 118 2.72 -2.98 -5.52
CA ILE A 118 3.39 -3.72 -4.43
C ILE A 118 3.07 -3.09 -3.07
N ALA A 119 3.15 -1.76 -2.96
CA ALA A 119 2.85 -1.06 -1.72
C ALA A 119 1.38 -1.22 -1.29
N LEU A 120 0.45 -1.18 -2.24
CA LEU A 120 -0.97 -1.48 -2.00
C LEU A 120 -1.14 -2.92 -1.49
N GLN A 121 -0.50 -3.89 -2.14
CA GLN A 121 -0.54 -5.28 -1.72
C GLN A 121 0.00 -5.46 -0.30
N GLN A 122 1.12 -4.83 0.05
CA GLN A 122 1.68 -4.87 1.40
C GLN A 122 0.72 -4.31 2.45
N ASP A 123 0.03 -3.21 2.16
CA ASP A 123 -0.97 -2.64 3.06
C ASP A 123 -2.18 -3.58 3.22
N ILE A 124 -2.65 -4.19 2.14
CA ILE A 124 -3.78 -5.12 2.16
C ILE A 124 -3.45 -6.39 2.96
N LEU A 125 -2.23 -6.92 2.81
CA LEU A 125 -1.76 -8.13 3.49
C LEU A 125 -1.31 -7.90 4.94
N TYR A 126 -1.46 -6.68 5.48
CA TYR A 126 -1.09 -6.42 6.86
C TYR A 126 -1.98 -7.20 7.85
N GLU A 127 -1.34 -7.98 8.73
CA GLU A 127 -1.98 -8.83 9.75
C GLU A 127 -1.69 -8.39 11.19
N GLY A 128 -0.90 -7.33 11.38
CA GLY A 128 -0.59 -6.81 12.72
C GLY A 128 -1.75 -6.03 13.35
N ASN A 129 -1.51 -5.51 14.56
CA ASN A 129 -2.53 -4.82 15.37
C ASN A 129 -2.36 -3.29 15.44
N ASN A 130 -1.30 -2.72 14.85
CA ASN A 130 -1.13 -1.27 14.80
C ASN A 130 -2.30 -0.60 14.04
N LYS A 131 -2.98 0.32 14.73
CA LYS A 131 -4.17 1.03 14.25
C LYS A 131 -3.96 1.79 12.94
N GLU A 132 -2.81 2.45 12.76
CA GLU A 132 -2.51 3.21 11.56
C GLU A 132 -2.43 2.30 10.33
N TYR A 133 -1.71 1.18 10.44
CA TYR A 133 -1.60 0.20 9.36
C TYR A 133 -2.93 -0.52 9.07
N LEU A 134 -3.77 -0.77 10.09
CA LEU A 134 -5.13 -1.27 9.87
C LEU A 134 -6.01 -0.28 9.10
N ILE A 135 -5.83 1.03 9.30
CA ILE A 135 -6.52 2.06 8.52
C ILE A 135 -5.96 2.12 7.10
N ARG A 136 -4.63 2.04 6.93
CA ARG A 136 -4.00 1.97 5.59
C ARG A 136 -4.48 0.75 4.81
N LYS A 137 -4.60 -0.41 5.45
CA LYS A 137 -5.21 -1.62 4.88
C LYS A 137 -6.61 -1.37 4.31
N LYS A 138 -7.48 -0.71 5.08
CA LYS A 138 -8.82 -0.31 4.62
C LYS A 138 -8.76 0.65 3.44
N GLN A 139 -7.97 1.73 3.55
CA GLN A 139 -7.83 2.72 2.48
C GLN A 139 -7.26 2.11 1.19
N ALA A 140 -6.26 1.23 1.28
CA ALA A 140 -5.68 0.52 0.15
C ALA A 140 -6.69 -0.41 -0.53
N ALA A 141 -7.45 -1.18 0.26
CA ALA A 141 -8.48 -2.05 -0.30
C ALA A 141 -9.56 -1.24 -1.05
N LEU A 142 -10.05 -0.15 -0.44
CA LEU A 142 -11.02 0.74 -1.08
C LEU A 142 -10.45 1.44 -2.33
N TYR A 143 -9.17 1.80 -2.31
CA TYR A 143 -8.49 2.41 -3.46
C TYR A 143 -8.40 1.44 -4.64
N VAL A 144 -7.98 0.20 -4.38
CA VAL A 144 -7.91 -0.85 -5.40
C VAL A 144 -9.27 -1.10 -6.03
N LEU A 145 -10.33 -1.12 -5.21
CA LEU A 145 -11.71 -1.35 -5.65
C LEU A 145 -12.39 -0.12 -6.26
N GLY A 146 -11.76 1.05 -6.23
CA GLY A 146 -12.28 2.28 -6.86
C GLY A 146 -13.27 3.09 -6.01
N TYR A 147 -13.46 2.76 -4.73
CA TYR A 147 -14.32 3.52 -3.82
C TYR A 147 -13.61 4.73 -3.20
N TYR A 148 -12.27 4.67 -3.12
CA TYR A 148 -11.48 5.70 -2.46
C TYR A 148 -10.41 6.26 -3.40
N HIS A 149 -10.38 7.58 -3.55
CA HIS A 149 -9.39 8.28 -4.40
C HIS A 149 -8.46 9.22 -3.60
N GLY A 150 -8.56 9.18 -2.28
CA GLY A 150 -7.73 9.98 -1.38
C GLY A 150 -6.35 9.36 -1.14
N LYS A 151 -5.58 9.97 -0.23
CA LYS A 151 -4.26 9.48 0.18
C LYS A 151 -4.40 8.33 1.16
N ILE A 152 -3.58 7.29 0.99
CA ILE A 152 -3.45 6.19 1.95
C ILE A 152 -2.48 6.64 3.04
N ASP A 153 -3.01 7.30 4.07
CA ASP A 153 -2.24 8.00 5.10
C ASP A 153 -2.48 7.46 6.52
N GLY A 154 -3.30 6.42 6.66
CA GLY A 154 -3.60 5.82 7.97
C GLY A 154 -4.53 6.67 8.83
N LYS A 155 -5.14 7.73 8.27
CA LYS A 155 -6.11 8.59 8.97
C LYS A 155 -7.52 8.32 8.47
N PHE A 156 -8.37 7.85 9.38
CA PHE A 156 -9.76 7.51 9.04
C PHE A 156 -10.66 8.75 9.11
N GLY A 157 -10.59 9.58 8.05
CA GLY A 157 -11.40 10.78 7.90
C GLY A 157 -12.78 10.52 7.26
N ALA A 158 -13.55 11.59 7.05
CA ALA A 158 -14.90 11.53 6.49
C ALA A 158 -14.96 10.82 5.14
N GLN A 159 -14.03 11.10 4.23
CA GLN A 159 -13.96 10.44 2.92
C GLN A 159 -13.70 8.93 3.03
N SER A 160 -12.84 8.50 3.96
CA SER A 160 -12.59 7.07 4.18
C SER A 160 -13.80 6.37 4.80
N LYS A 161 -14.56 7.08 5.64
CA LYS A 161 -15.79 6.56 6.23
C LYS A 161 -16.87 6.33 5.17
N VAL A 162 -17.15 7.34 4.35
CA VAL A 162 -18.14 7.23 3.25
C VAL A 162 -17.77 6.11 2.29
N ALA A 163 -16.52 6.08 1.80
CA ALA A 163 -16.08 5.02 0.91
C ALA A 163 -16.17 3.61 1.52
N TRP A 164 -15.98 3.50 2.84
CA TRP A 164 -16.13 2.22 3.55
C TRP A 164 -17.59 1.80 3.68
N GLU A 165 -18.50 2.74 3.92
CA GLU A 165 -19.94 2.49 3.96
C GLU A 165 -20.45 2.10 2.57
N ASP A 166 -20.11 2.84 1.52
CA ASP A 166 -20.47 2.54 0.13
C ASP A 166 -19.98 1.15 -0.31
N ALA A 167 -18.77 0.76 0.10
CA ALA A 167 -18.26 -0.58 -0.17
C ALA A 167 -19.07 -1.65 0.57
N LEU A 168 -19.43 -1.43 1.84
CA LEU A 168 -20.25 -2.38 2.60
C LEU A 168 -21.70 -2.49 2.11
N GLU A 169 -22.20 -1.52 1.36
CA GLU A 169 -23.49 -1.66 0.66
C GLU A 169 -23.39 -2.63 -0.53
N MET A 170 -22.23 -2.69 -1.18
CA MET A 170 -21.98 -3.58 -2.32
C MET A 170 -21.51 -4.98 -1.91
N PHE A 171 -20.72 -5.07 -0.84
CA PHE A 171 -20.10 -6.30 -0.36
C PHE A 171 -20.75 -6.74 0.95
N SER A 172 -20.94 -8.06 1.13
CA SER A 172 -21.60 -8.62 2.32
C SER A 172 -20.93 -8.25 3.64
N ASP A 173 -19.60 -8.12 3.62
CA ASP A 173 -18.78 -7.93 4.80
C ASP A 173 -17.37 -7.40 4.43
N ALA A 174 -16.64 -6.99 5.46
CA ALA A 174 -15.27 -6.48 5.34
C ALA A 174 -14.28 -7.52 4.79
N GLN A 175 -14.49 -8.81 5.08
CA GLN A 175 -13.60 -9.88 4.65
C GLN A 175 -13.62 -9.99 3.13
N THR A 176 -14.81 -9.95 2.53
CA THR A 176 -15.03 -9.99 1.09
C THR A 176 -14.38 -8.78 0.38
N ILE A 177 -14.42 -7.59 0.99
CA ILE A 177 -13.74 -6.39 0.49
C ILE A 177 -12.23 -6.64 0.39
N PHE A 178 -11.61 -7.15 1.46
CA PHE A 178 -10.17 -7.40 1.49
C PHE A 178 -9.75 -8.50 0.51
N GLU A 179 -10.49 -9.61 0.45
CA GLU A 179 -10.20 -10.72 -0.45
C GLU A 179 -10.30 -10.31 -1.92
N LYS A 180 -11.31 -9.50 -2.27
CA LYS A 180 -11.44 -8.97 -3.63
C LYS A 180 -10.31 -8.01 -3.95
N ALA A 181 -10.01 -7.05 -3.07
CA ALA A 181 -8.92 -6.10 -3.29
C ALA A 181 -7.56 -6.81 -3.44
N GLN A 182 -7.29 -7.82 -2.61
CA GLN A 182 -6.08 -8.64 -2.70
C GLN A 182 -5.98 -9.34 -4.07
N ARG A 183 -7.10 -9.88 -4.56
CA ARG A 183 -7.14 -10.55 -5.86
C ARG A 183 -6.92 -9.58 -7.01
N ASP A 184 -7.56 -8.42 -6.99
CA ASP A 184 -7.45 -7.40 -8.03
C ASP A 184 -6.01 -6.86 -8.11
N VAL A 185 -5.35 -6.58 -6.98
CA VAL A 185 -3.96 -6.10 -6.96
C VAL A 185 -2.99 -7.19 -7.43
N GLU A 186 -3.18 -8.44 -7.02
CA GLU A 186 -2.37 -9.57 -7.47
C GLU A 186 -2.52 -9.77 -8.99
N GLU A 187 -3.74 -9.69 -9.54
CA GLU A 187 -3.97 -9.80 -10.97
C GLU A 187 -3.27 -8.68 -11.75
N ARG A 188 -3.31 -7.43 -11.26
CA ARG A 188 -2.58 -6.30 -11.86
C ARG A 188 -1.08 -6.56 -11.87
N LEU A 189 -0.53 -6.99 -10.74
CA LEU A 189 0.89 -7.33 -10.60
C LEU A 189 1.31 -8.46 -11.53
N GLN A 190 0.50 -9.51 -11.67
CA GLN A 190 0.76 -10.62 -12.60
C GLN A 190 0.70 -10.16 -14.07
N LYS A 191 -0.28 -9.31 -14.43
CA LYS A 191 -0.33 -8.68 -15.76
C LYS A 191 0.92 -7.84 -16.02
N MET A 192 1.36 -7.05 -15.04
CA MET A 192 2.56 -6.23 -15.15
C MET A 192 3.82 -7.07 -15.38
N LYS A 193 3.93 -8.30 -14.87
CA LYS A 193 5.08 -9.18 -15.18
C LYS A 193 5.18 -9.57 -16.65
N ALA A 194 4.08 -9.57 -17.39
CA ALA A 194 4.09 -9.93 -18.79
C ALA A 194 4.84 -8.87 -19.62
N LYS A 195 5.84 -9.30 -20.39
CA LYS A 195 6.61 -8.44 -21.30
C LYS A 195 5.72 -7.57 -22.21
N THR A 196 4.59 -8.14 -22.66
CA THR A 196 3.63 -7.45 -23.52
C THR A 196 2.95 -6.26 -22.85
N TYR A 197 2.80 -6.29 -21.52
CA TYR A 197 2.14 -5.21 -20.77
C TYR A 197 2.92 -3.90 -20.89
N PHE A 198 4.25 -3.95 -20.73
CA PHE A 198 5.10 -2.78 -20.92
C PHE A 198 4.95 -2.19 -22.33
N ALA A 199 4.98 -3.04 -23.36
CA ALA A 199 4.88 -2.61 -24.74
C ALA A 199 3.52 -1.95 -25.09
N LEU A 200 2.43 -2.40 -24.48
CA LEU A 200 1.08 -1.87 -24.72
C LEU A 200 0.80 -0.55 -24.00
N HIS A 201 1.43 -0.32 -22.85
CA HIS A 201 1.06 0.78 -21.95
C HIS A 201 2.14 1.86 -21.77
N TYR A 202 3.40 1.57 -22.09
CA TYR A 202 4.53 2.44 -21.76
C TYR A 202 5.52 2.65 -22.91
N LYS A 203 5.29 2.07 -24.09
CA LYS A 203 5.98 2.55 -25.30
C LYS A 203 5.32 3.85 -25.76
N GLU A 204 6.00 4.96 -25.54
CA GLU A 204 5.68 6.22 -26.22
C GLU A 204 5.90 6.07 -27.73
N GLU A 205 5.00 6.72 -28.47
CA GLU A 205 4.88 6.79 -29.93
C GLU A 205 6.20 7.19 -30.61
N GLU A 206 6.90 6.25 -31.24
CA GLU A 206 7.85 6.56 -32.33
C GLU A 206 7.16 7.15 -33.58
N ALA A 207 5.85 7.45 -33.52
CA ALA A 207 5.04 7.82 -34.69
C ALA A 207 4.85 9.33 -34.91
N LYS A 208 5.53 10.22 -34.18
CA LYS A 208 5.40 11.68 -34.36
C LYS A 208 6.65 12.44 -34.84
N SER A 209 7.77 11.77 -35.10
CA SER A 209 8.95 12.47 -35.66
C SER A 209 9.00 12.53 -37.17
N ASP A 210 8.24 11.69 -37.89
CA ASP A 210 8.39 11.55 -39.34
C ASP A 210 7.45 12.46 -40.15
N GLU A 211 6.57 13.24 -39.51
CA GLU A 211 5.62 14.14 -40.19
C GLU A 211 6.08 15.61 -40.24
N ILE A 212 7.30 15.94 -39.76
CA ILE A 212 7.87 17.31 -39.83
C ILE A 212 9.05 17.39 -40.84
N ALA A 213 9.31 16.34 -41.61
CA ALA A 213 10.41 16.30 -42.58
C ALA A 213 9.98 16.26 -44.06
N LEU A 214 8.89 16.96 -44.43
CA LEU A 214 8.49 17.17 -45.83
C LEU A 214 8.08 18.61 -46.12
#